data_AF-A0A5E4KR58-F1
#
_entry.id   AF-A0A5E4KR58-F1
#
_cell.length_a   1.000
_cell.length_b   1.000
_cell.length_c   1.000
_cell.angle_alpha   90.00
_cell.angle_beta   90.00
_cell.angle_gamma   90.00
#
_symmetry.space_group_name_H-M   'P 1'
#
loop_
_entity.id
_entity.type
_entity.pdbx_description
1 polymer ?
#
loop_
_entity_poly.entity_id
_entity_poly.type
_entity_poly.pdbx_seq_one_letter_code
_entity_poly.pdbx_strand_id
1 'polypeptide(L)'
;MVKTLGTNRTKELFMKKYGLKVDLLKCVFCGGCVSVCPHNVISLYDETKLEINNDICKHCNICTTFCPMDALRIATEVTEGE
;
A
#
# COMPACT_ATOMS: atom_id res chain seq x y z
N MET A 1 39.16 -26.40 -21.25
CA MET A 1 38.44 -27.00 -20.10
C MET A 1 38.17 -25.82 -19.16
N VAL A 2 37.01 -25.18 -19.11
CA VAL A 2 35.61 -25.64 -19.13
C VAL A 2 34.78 -24.67 -20.00
N LYS A 3 33.93 -25.21 -20.87
CA LYS A 3 32.82 -24.48 -21.54
C LYS A 3 31.55 -24.80 -20.76
N THR A 4 30.75 -23.81 -20.35
CA THR A 4 29.28 -23.93 -20.33
C THR A 4 28.62 -22.55 -20.46
N LEU A 5 27.58 -22.53 -21.29
CA LEU A 5 26.81 -21.40 -21.79
C LEU A 5 25.66 -21.00 -20.85
N GLY A 6 25.20 -19.75 -20.96
CA GLY A 6 23.82 -19.32 -20.61
C GLY A 6 23.57 -19.10 -19.10
N THR A 7 22.97 -18.01 -18.65
CA THR A 7 21.87 -17.26 -19.27
C THR A 7 21.92 -15.79 -18.85
N ASN A 8 21.83 -14.89 -19.83
CA ASN A 8 21.27 -13.57 -19.60
C ASN A 8 19.88 -13.78 -18.99
N ARG A 9 19.74 -13.59 -17.68
CA ARG A 9 18.44 -13.41 -17.02
C ARG A 9 18.42 -12.01 -16.46
N THR A 10 17.83 -11.10 -17.23
CA THR A 10 17.31 -9.82 -16.78
C THR A 10 16.69 -10.04 -15.41
N LYS A 11 17.33 -9.56 -14.34
CA LYS A 11 16.67 -9.41 -13.04
C LYS A 11 15.75 -8.19 -13.14
N GLU A 12 14.75 -8.26 -14.02
CA GLU A 12 13.53 -7.50 -13.81
C GLU A 12 12.89 -8.12 -12.56
N LEU A 13 13.26 -7.55 -11.42
CA LEU A 13 12.54 -7.74 -10.18
C LEU A 13 11.11 -7.31 -10.49
N PHE A 14 10.22 -8.27 -10.72
CA PHE A 14 8.77 -8.10 -10.64
C PHE A 14 8.48 -7.49 -9.26
N MET A 15 8.51 -6.16 -9.17
CA MET A 15 8.27 -5.44 -7.93
C MET A 15 6.79 -5.55 -7.61
N LYS A 16 6.41 -6.56 -6.82
CA LYS A 16 5.10 -6.60 -6.19
C LYS A 16 4.98 -5.37 -5.29
N LYS A 17 4.25 -4.34 -5.74
CA LYS A 17 4.00 -3.14 -4.94
C LYS A 17 2.87 -3.44 -3.96
N TYR A 18 3.20 -3.51 -2.68
CA TYR A 18 2.21 -3.64 -1.61
C TYR A 18 1.78 -2.23 -1.15
N GLY A 19 0.49 -1.95 -1.13
CA GLY A 19 -0.03 -0.63 -0.75
C GLY A 19 -1.33 -0.70 0.05
N LEU A 20 -1.47 0.20 1.01
CA LEU A 20 -2.72 0.53 1.67
C LEU A 20 -3.61 1.30 0.69
N LYS A 21 -4.84 0.82 0.50
CA LYS A 21 -5.87 1.37 -0.38
C LYS A 21 -7.11 1.72 0.44
N VAL A 22 -7.81 2.77 0.01
CA VAL A 22 -9.05 3.25 0.62
C VAL A 22 -10.19 3.07 -0.37
N ASP A 23 -11.29 2.51 0.09
CA ASP A 23 -12.58 2.52 -0.59
C ASP A 23 -13.33 3.81 -0.24
N LEU A 24 -13.35 4.76 -1.19
CA LEU A 24 -13.99 6.06 -1.00
C LEU A 24 -15.51 5.99 -0.95
N LEU A 25 -16.14 4.89 -1.37
CA LEU A 25 -17.59 4.71 -1.24
C LEU A 25 -17.99 4.32 0.18
N LYS A 26 -17.07 3.70 0.94
CA LYS A 26 -17.28 3.33 2.35
C LYS A 26 -16.69 4.36 3.32
N CYS A 27 -15.62 5.05 2.94
CA CYS A 27 -14.93 6.00 3.79
C CYS A 27 -15.82 7.22 4.09
N VAL A 28 -16.02 7.50 5.38
CA VAL A 28 -16.77 8.67 5.87
C VAL A 28 -15.85 9.80 6.36
N PHE A 29 -14.56 9.72 6.05
CA PHE A 29 -13.54 10.71 6.43
C PHE A 29 -13.49 11.06 7.94
N CYS A 30 -13.80 10.11 8.82
CA CYS A 30 -13.80 10.34 10.28
C CYS A 30 -12.42 10.61 10.90
N GLY A 31 -11.33 10.47 10.13
CA GLY A 31 -9.96 10.69 10.61
C GLY A 31 -9.41 9.63 11.56
N GLY A 32 -10.19 8.62 11.95
CA GLY A 32 -9.76 7.60 12.92
C GLY A 32 -8.48 6.85 12.53
N CYS A 33 -8.30 6.54 11.24
CA CYS A 33 -7.10 5.89 10.73
C CYS A 33 -5.84 6.77 10.83
N VAL A 34 -5.98 8.10 10.78
CA VAL A 34 -4.88 9.06 10.98
C VAL A 34 -4.39 8.96 12.42
N SER A 35 -5.31 8.98 13.40
CA SER A 35 -4.98 8.97 14.82
C SER A 35 -4.31 7.69 15.30
N VAL A 36 -4.61 6.54 14.68
CA VAL A 36 -4.07 5.23 15.12
C VAL A 36 -2.84 4.80 14.33
N CYS A 37 -2.41 5.53 13.30
CA CYS A 37 -1.25 5.14 12.51
C CYS A 37 0.05 5.46 13.26
N PRO A 38 0.82 4.47 13.75
CA PRO A 38 2.06 4.75 14.49
C PRO A 38 3.19 5.29 13.60
N HIS A 39 3.00 5.25 12.27
CA HIS A 39 3.98 5.68 11.28
C HIS A 39 3.57 6.98 10.57
N ASN A 40 2.45 7.60 10.97
CA ASN A 40 1.93 8.84 10.40
C ASN A 40 1.86 8.84 8.86
N VAL A 41 1.43 7.72 8.26
CA VAL A 41 1.42 7.56 6.79
C VAL A 41 0.13 8.04 6.15
N ILE A 42 -0.88 8.37 6.96
CA ILE A 42 -2.21 8.77 6.51
C ILE A 42 -2.43 10.22 6.97
N SER A 43 -2.85 11.08 6.05
CA SER A 43 -3.22 12.46 6.32
C SER A 43 -4.65 12.71 5.85
N LEU A 44 -5.41 13.50 6.61
CA LEU A 44 -6.74 13.97 6.23
C LEU A 44 -6.71 15.49 6.10
N TYR A 45 -7.09 16.00 4.94
CA TYR A 45 -7.17 17.41 4.60
C TYR A 45 -8.61 17.79 4.28
N ASP A 46 -8.99 19.03 4.60
CA ASP A 46 -10.30 19.62 4.26
C ASP A 46 -11.50 18.71 4.56
N GLU A 47 -11.38 17.90 5.60
CA GLU A 47 -12.37 16.92 6.10
C GLU A 47 -12.83 15.87 5.06
N THR A 48 -12.29 15.87 3.84
CA THR A 48 -12.81 15.09 2.70
C THR A 48 -11.73 14.55 1.79
N LYS A 49 -10.45 14.86 2.05
CA LYS A 49 -9.33 14.41 1.23
C LYS A 49 -8.34 13.60 2.06
N LEU A 50 -8.23 12.31 1.76
CA LEU A 50 -7.36 11.39 2.47
C LEU A 50 -6.15 11.01 1.60
N GLU A 51 -4.95 11.28 2.10
CA GLU A 51 -3.69 10.98 1.42
C GLU A 51 -2.92 9.89 2.18
N ILE A 52 -2.31 8.96 1.43
CA ILE A 52 -1.56 7.83 1.98
C ILE A 52 -0.18 7.76 1.36
N ASN A 53 0.86 7.84 2.19
CA ASN A 53 2.23 7.59 1.78
C ASN A 53 2.55 6.09 1.89
N ASN A 54 2.44 5.38 0.76
CA ASN A 54 2.70 3.96 0.70
C ASN A 54 4.18 3.57 0.75
N ASP A 55 5.10 4.51 0.54
CA ASP A 55 6.54 4.24 0.54
C ASP A 55 7.08 4.01 1.96
N ILE A 56 6.43 4.63 2.96
CA ILE A 56 6.79 4.48 4.38
C ILE A 56 5.82 3.58 5.17
N CYS A 57 4.70 3.18 4.57
CA CYS A 57 3.73 2.28 5.19
C CYS A 57 4.39 0.94 5.50
N LYS A 58 4.27 0.49 6.76
CA LYS A 58 4.81 -0.79 7.24
C LYS A 58 3.80 -1.94 7.18
N HIS A 59 2.63 -1.70 6.60
CA HIS A 59 1.60 -2.73 6.41
C HIS A 59 1.17 -3.43 7.71
N CYS A 60 1.18 -2.70 8.84
CA CYS A 60 0.92 -3.26 10.17
C CYS A 60 -0.56 -3.56 10.48
N ASN A 61 -1.49 -3.30 9.55
CA ASN A 61 -2.94 -3.56 9.67
C ASN A 61 -3.68 -2.88 10.83
N ILE A 62 -3.06 -1.92 11.53
CA ILE A 62 -3.75 -1.20 12.62
C ILE A 62 -4.91 -0.37 12.07
N CYS A 63 -4.67 0.42 11.02
CA CYS A 63 -5.69 1.28 10.42
C CYS A 63 -6.83 0.50 9.76
N THR A 64 -6.57 -0.69 9.22
CA THR A 64 -7.61 -1.56 8.62
C THR A 64 -8.51 -2.14 9.70
N THR A 65 -7.91 -2.67 10.78
CA THR A 65 -8.64 -3.21 11.94
C THR A 65 -9.45 -2.14 12.67
N PHE A 66 -8.91 -0.92 12.75
CA PHE A 66 -9.57 0.18 13.45
C PHE A 66 -10.74 0.79 12.65
N CYS A 67 -10.76 0.64 11.33
CA CYS A 67 -11.77 1.30 10.50
C CYS A 67 -13.15 0.66 10.69
N PRO A 68 -14.13 1.35 11.32
CA PRO A 68 -15.45 0.76 11.56
C PRO A 68 -16.26 0.57 10.27
N MET A 69 -15.88 1.28 9.20
CA MET A 69 -16.53 1.20 7.89
C MET A 69 -15.92 0.13 6.99
N ASP A 70 -14.88 -0.57 7.43
CA ASP A 70 -14.13 -1.53 6.61
C ASP A 70 -13.73 -0.93 5.23
N ALA A 71 -13.28 0.33 5.27
CA ALA A 71 -12.93 1.11 4.09
C ALA A 71 -11.45 1.00 3.70
N LEU A 72 -10.62 0.34 4.51
CA LEU A 72 -9.16 0.27 4.33
C LEU A 72 -8.70 -1.17 4.13
N ARG A 73 -7.84 -1.40 3.14
CA ARG A 73 -7.25 -2.73 2.88
C ARG A 73 -5.82 -2.63 2.37
N ILE A 74 -5.01 -3.64 2.67
CA ILE A 74 -3.67 -3.79 2.10
C ILE A 74 -3.78 -4.64 0.83
N ALA A 75 -3.31 -4.12 -0.29
CA ALA A 75 -3.40 -4.75 -1.60
C ALA A 75 -2.01 -4.95 -2.23
N THR A 76 -1.84 -6.05 -2.95
CA THR A 76 -0.72 -6.25 -3.88
C THR A 76 -1.12 -5.81 -5.27
N GLU A 77 -0.40 -4.85 -5.83
CA GLU A 77 -0.50 -4.55 -7.26
C GLU A 77 0.60 -5.32 -7.98
N VAL A 78 0.18 -6.20 -8.91
CA VAL A 78 1.05 -6.80 -9.92
C VAL A 78 0.93 -5.88 -11.12
N THR A 79 1.94 -5.07 -11.39
CA THR A 79 2.04 -4.39 -12.68
C THR A 79 2.70 -5.36 -13.65
N GLU A 80 1.92 -5.96 -14.55
CA GLU A 80 2.45 -6.59 -15.75
C GLU A 80 3.06 -5.46 -16.59
N GLY A 81 4.38 -5.43 -16.70
CA GLY A 81 5.06 -4.53 -17.61
C GLY A 81 4.82 -4.98 -19.05
N GLU A 82 4.45 -4.03 -19.91
CA GLU A 82 4.53 -4.16 -21.37
C GLU A 82 5.98 -4.23 -21.85
#